data_AF-X1MMH9-F1
#
_entry.id   AF-X1MMH9-F1
#
_cell.length_a   1.000
_cell.length_b   1.000
_cell.length_c   1.000
_cell.angle_alpha   90.00
_cell.angle_beta   90.00
_cell.angle_gamma   90.00
#
_symmetry.space_group_name_H-M   'P 1'
#
loop_
_entity.id
_entity.type
_entity.pdbx_description
1 polymer ?
#
loop_
_entity_poly.entity_id
_entity_poly.type
_entity_poly.pdbx_seq_one_letter_code
_entity_poly.pdbx_strand_id
1 'polypeptide(L)'
;LTNNLDFIATGILGGELDKMLLITENKEKEKCQWYVKNNIIYIVYGVFPDKKGKWILEQMSNHFSELIQNKDVDHLEKFEKYEIEKKFSSRINFILREYLKLQEVFSDQDIPYIEDKIRIDYLGLSFKSIGVISILLGDELNVEVPGEIENPEELLEMKESILTAKIEAIAANTMGNTEAMPKWIAVKLGFQNYRFLTFQQYQKDYFLYFLSEGNLDKIMNVEAQLQPFIEHGTNKPFSGNLRPFNRLKNTLKEYLGKTREF
;
A
#
# COMPACT_ATOMS: atom_id res chain seq x y z
N LEU A 1 11.83 -3.91 -17.13
CA LEU A 1 12.03 -3.82 -15.66
C LEU A 1 10.66 -4.02 -15.03
N THR A 2 10.39 -5.20 -14.48
CA THR A 2 9.21 -5.41 -13.63
C THR A 2 9.49 -4.69 -12.32
N ASN A 3 8.91 -3.51 -12.15
CA ASN A 3 9.09 -2.73 -10.93
C ASN A 3 8.45 -3.51 -9.76
N ASN A 4 9.09 -3.60 -8.60
CA ASN A 4 8.49 -4.19 -7.40
C ASN A 4 7.12 -3.54 -7.09
N LEU A 5 6.93 -2.27 -7.45
CA LEU A 5 5.67 -1.56 -7.36
C LEU A 5 4.58 -2.12 -8.29
N ASP A 6 4.91 -2.50 -9.53
CA ASP A 6 3.94 -3.17 -10.42
C ASP A 6 3.50 -4.51 -9.85
N PHE A 7 4.40 -5.26 -9.21
CA PHE A 7 4.08 -6.51 -8.52
C PHE A 7 3.11 -6.29 -7.34
N ILE A 8 3.26 -5.19 -6.61
CA ILE A 8 2.35 -4.80 -5.51
C ILE A 8 0.95 -4.48 -6.04
N ALA A 9 0.90 -3.66 -7.08
CA ALA A 9 -0.32 -3.18 -7.70
C ALA A 9 -1.13 -4.34 -8.30
N THR A 10 -0.47 -5.13 -9.15
CA THR A 10 -1.12 -6.16 -9.96
C THR A 10 -1.30 -7.48 -9.22
N GLY A 11 -0.38 -7.82 -8.29
CA GLY A 11 -0.31 -9.18 -7.72
C GLY A 11 -1.01 -9.40 -6.38
N ILE A 12 -1.25 -8.36 -5.56
CA ILE A 12 -1.94 -8.49 -4.27
C ILE A 12 -3.21 -7.66 -4.24
N LEU A 13 -3.08 -6.40 -4.67
CA LEU A 13 -4.15 -5.43 -4.52
C LEU A 13 -5.07 -5.38 -5.75
N GLY A 14 -4.62 -5.87 -6.91
CA GLY A 14 -5.44 -6.07 -8.11
C GLY A 14 -5.91 -4.76 -8.78
N GLY A 15 -5.16 -3.67 -8.60
CA GLY A 15 -5.50 -2.34 -9.11
C GLY A 15 -4.28 -1.53 -9.53
N GLU A 16 -4.50 -0.26 -9.83
CA GLU A 16 -3.43 0.68 -10.18
C GLU A 16 -2.91 1.38 -8.92
N LEU A 17 -1.59 1.43 -8.70
CA LEU A 17 -1.01 2.19 -7.58
C LEU A 17 -1.40 3.67 -7.69
N ASP A 18 -1.93 4.23 -6.61
CA ASP A 18 -2.31 5.66 -6.53
C ASP A 18 -1.48 6.38 -5.48
N LYS A 19 -1.56 5.94 -4.22
CA LYS A 19 -0.89 6.64 -3.12
C LYS A 19 -0.53 5.74 -1.93
N MET A 20 0.46 6.16 -1.16
CA MET A 20 0.95 5.50 0.04
C MET A 20 1.29 6.55 1.10
N LEU A 21 1.02 6.21 2.35
CA LEU A 21 1.46 6.98 3.51
C LEU A 21 2.57 6.22 4.23
N LEU A 22 3.66 6.91 4.49
CA LEU A 22 4.84 6.43 5.20
C LEU A 22 4.98 7.16 6.54
N ILE A 23 5.48 6.44 7.53
CA ILE A 23 5.83 6.97 8.85
C ILE A 23 7.33 6.77 9.03
N THR A 24 8.06 7.88 9.12
CA THR A 24 9.51 7.86 9.36
C THR A 24 9.81 7.50 10.81
N GLU A 25 11.09 7.20 11.12
CA GLU A 25 11.52 6.95 12.51
C GLU A 25 11.19 8.13 13.45
N ASN A 26 11.22 9.36 12.92
CA ASN A 26 10.87 10.58 13.65
C ASN A 26 9.35 10.81 13.78
N LYS A 27 8.53 9.84 13.33
CA LYS A 27 7.06 9.89 13.29
C LYS A 27 6.50 10.97 12.36
N GLU A 28 7.27 11.42 11.39
CA GLU A 28 6.79 12.32 10.35
C GLU A 28 5.99 11.53 9.32
N LYS A 29 4.94 12.17 8.79
CA LYS A 29 4.06 11.60 7.77
C LYS A 29 4.53 12.04 6.40
N GLU A 30 5.05 11.10 5.63
CA GLU A 30 5.43 11.32 4.25
C GLU A 30 4.47 10.60 3.31
N LYS A 31 4.26 11.19 2.15
CA LYS A 31 3.37 10.64 1.12
C LYS A 31 4.20 10.24 -0.08
N CYS A 32 3.82 9.12 -0.67
CA CYS A 32 4.25 8.73 -2.01
C CYS A 32 3.01 8.68 -2.90
N GLN A 33 3.06 9.31 -4.06
CA GLN A 33 1.99 9.25 -5.05
C GLN A 33 2.54 8.80 -6.39
N TRP A 34 1.77 7.96 -7.08
CA TRP A 34 2.08 7.43 -8.39
C TRP A 34 1.12 7.97 -9.43
N TYR A 35 1.63 8.15 -10.64
CA TYR A 35 0.82 8.43 -11.81
C TYR A 35 1.39 7.65 -12.99
N VAL A 36 0.59 6.79 -13.60
CA VAL A 36 1.00 5.99 -14.75
C VAL A 36 0.34 6.57 -16.00
N LYS A 37 1.15 6.92 -17.00
CA LYS A 37 0.65 7.41 -18.29
C LYS A 37 1.60 6.99 -19.40
N ASN A 38 1.06 6.44 -20.48
CA ASN A 38 1.84 6.02 -21.66
C ASN A 38 3.04 5.11 -21.31
N ASN A 39 2.82 4.10 -20.45
CA ASN A 39 3.84 3.17 -19.94
C ASN A 39 4.99 3.83 -19.16
N ILE A 40 4.82 5.07 -18.69
CA ILE A 40 5.78 5.77 -17.83
C ILE A 40 5.15 5.92 -16.45
N ILE A 41 5.93 5.58 -15.42
CA ILE A 41 5.54 5.75 -14.03
C ILE A 41 6.20 7.04 -13.51
N TYR A 42 5.37 8.00 -13.12
CA TYR A 42 5.77 9.22 -12.43
C TYR A 42 5.56 9.02 -10.93
N ILE A 43 6.53 9.46 -10.12
CA ILE A 43 6.50 9.28 -8.67
C ILE A 43 6.89 10.60 -8.01
N VAL A 44 6.16 10.98 -6.96
CA VAL A 44 6.51 12.08 -6.06
C VAL A 44 6.48 11.58 -4.63
N TYR A 45 7.51 11.92 -3.86
CA TYR A 45 7.71 11.48 -2.48
C TYR A 45 8.15 12.65 -1.58
N GLY A 46 7.62 12.70 -0.37
CA GLY A 46 7.92 13.72 0.64
C GLY A 46 6.68 14.22 1.38
N VAL A 47 6.76 15.42 1.96
CA VAL A 47 5.68 16.03 2.74
C VAL A 47 4.93 17.07 1.91
N PHE A 48 3.71 16.76 1.48
CA PHE A 48 2.88 17.65 0.69
C PHE A 48 1.36 17.34 0.80
N PRO A 49 0.49 18.34 0.54
CA PRO A 49 -0.95 18.13 0.34
C PRO A 49 -1.29 17.22 -0.84
N ASP A 50 -2.37 16.45 -0.74
CA ASP A 50 -2.72 15.43 -1.75
C ASP A 50 -2.94 16.03 -3.15
N LYS A 51 -3.67 17.15 -3.23
CA LYS A 51 -3.92 17.88 -4.49
C LYS A 51 -2.61 18.41 -5.10
N LYS A 52 -1.65 18.79 -4.27
CA LYS A 52 -0.35 19.31 -4.70
C LYS A 52 0.49 18.21 -5.35
N GLY A 53 0.54 17.03 -4.75
CA GLY A 53 1.26 15.88 -5.33
C GLY A 53 0.70 15.49 -6.71
N LYS A 54 -0.62 15.40 -6.85
CA LYS A 54 -1.28 15.10 -8.13
C LYS A 54 -0.98 16.13 -9.20
N TRP A 55 -1.02 17.42 -8.86
CA TRP A 55 -0.66 18.49 -9.79
C TRP A 55 0.81 18.38 -10.25
N ILE A 56 1.75 18.11 -9.34
CA ILE A 56 3.17 17.92 -9.70
C ILE A 56 3.32 16.76 -10.69
N LEU A 57 2.66 15.63 -10.42
CA LEU A 57 2.69 14.45 -11.30
C LEU A 57 2.13 14.75 -12.69
N GLU A 58 1.05 15.52 -12.78
CA GLU A 58 0.50 15.98 -14.07
C GLU A 58 1.48 16.88 -14.83
N GLN A 59 2.12 17.84 -14.15
CA GLN A 59 3.13 18.71 -14.78
C GLN A 59 4.35 17.90 -15.24
N MET A 60 4.83 16.96 -14.42
CA MET A 60 5.90 16.03 -14.80
C MET A 60 5.54 15.27 -16.08
N SER A 61 4.32 14.73 -16.13
CA SER A 61 3.86 13.96 -17.27
C SER A 61 3.78 14.79 -18.55
N ASN A 62 3.19 15.99 -18.48
CA ASN A 62 3.05 16.87 -19.63
C ASN A 62 4.41 17.29 -20.18
N HIS A 63 5.32 17.75 -19.33
CA HIS A 63 6.64 18.19 -19.78
C HIS A 63 7.52 17.04 -20.28
N PHE A 64 7.43 15.87 -19.67
CA PHE A 64 8.18 14.71 -20.16
C PHE A 64 7.66 14.26 -21.54
N SER A 65 6.33 14.25 -21.72
CA SER A 65 5.70 13.94 -23.01
C SER A 65 6.14 14.91 -24.11
N GLU A 66 6.23 16.21 -23.81
CA GLU A 66 6.76 17.22 -24.73
C GLU A 66 8.23 17.00 -25.12
N LEU A 67 9.06 16.50 -24.19
CA LEU A 67 10.47 16.24 -24.43
C LEU A 67 10.68 14.96 -25.26
N ILE A 68 9.84 13.95 -25.06
CA ILE A 68 9.92 12.67 -25.76
C ILE A 68 9.32 12.74 -27.16
N GLN A 69 8.27 13.54 -27.38
CA GLN A 69 7.64 13.72 -28.70
C GLN A 69 7.23 12.39 -29.35
N ASN A 70 6.67 11.46 -28.57
CA ASN A 70 6.28 10.10 -29.00
C ASN A 70 7.44 9.18 -29.44
N LYS A 71 8.69 9.52 -29.13
CA LYS A 71 9.80 8.57 -29.27
C LYS A 71 9.61 7.38 -28.32
N ASP A 72 10.09 6.23 -28.75
CA ASP A 72 10.15 5.04 -27.91
C ASP A 72 11.22 5.21 -26.84
N VAL A 73 10.77 5.31 -25.58
CA VAL A 73 11.61 5.61 -24.42
C VAL A 73 12.62 4.49 -24.14
N ASP A 74 12.25 3.25 -24.45
CA ASP A 74 13.09 2.07 -24.22
C ASP A 74 14.29 2.03 -25.19
N HIS A 75 14.12 2.65 -26.36
CA HIS A 75 15.09 2.63 -27.46
C HIS A 75 15.82 3.96 -27.68
N LEU A 76 15.73 4.92 -26.75
CA LEU A 76 16.47 6.20 -26.84
C LEU A 76 17.99 5.99 -26.80
N GLU A 77 18.71 6.72 -27.64
CA GLU A 77 20.18 6.72 -27.62
C GLU A 77 20.72 7.38 -26.35
N LYS A 78 21.97 7.05 -25.98
CA LYS A 78 22.60 7.58 -24.76
C LYS A 78 22.63 9.11 -24.73
N PHE A 79 22.90 9.75 -25.86
CA PHE A 79 22.95 11.21 -25.96
C PHE A 79 21.55 11.82 -25.80
N GLU A 80 20.53 11.20 -26.38
CA GLU A 80 19.14 11.64 -26.23
C GLU A 80 18.65 11.52 -24.79
N LYS A 81 18.96 10.40 -24.12
CA LYS A 81 18.66 10.20 -22.69
C LYS A 81 19.24 11.31 -21.84
N TYR A 82 20.51 11.64 -22.07
CA TYR A 82 21.20 12.73 -21.35
C TYR A 82 20.54 14.11 -21.60
N GLU A 83 20.21 14.42 -22.85
CA GLU A 83 19.54 15.68 -23.19
C GLU A 83 18.14 15.79 -22.58
N ILE A 84 17.37 14.71 -22.60
CA ILE A 84 16.04 14.63 -21.97
C ILE A 84 16.17 14.81 -20.45
N GLU A 85 17.07 14.08 -19.81
CA GLU A 85 17.30 14.14 -18.36
C GLU A 85 17.66 15.57 -17.92
N LYS A 86 18.59 16.21 -18.61
CA LYS A 86 19.04 17.58 -18.32
C LYS A 86 17.90 18.59 -18.46
N LYS A 87 17.15 18.52 -19.56
CA LYS A 87 16.02 19.43 -19.82
C LYS A 87 14.88 19.20 -18.83
N PHE A 88 14.55 17.94 -18.56
CA PHE A 88 13.50 17.57 -17.62
C PHE A 88 13.85 18.04 -16.21
N SER A 89 15.06 17.75 -15.72
CA SER A 89 15.53 18.18 -14.40
C SER A 89 15.46 19.69 -14.23
N SER A 90 15.85 20.46 -15.26
CA SER A 90 15.76 21.92 -15.23
C SER A 90 14.31 22.40 -15.08
N ARG A 91 13.38 21.80 -15.82
CA ARG A 91 11.95 22.16 -15.77
C ARG A 91 11.33 21.79 -14.42
N ILE A 92 11.61 20.59 -13.92
CA ILE A 92 11.07 20.14 -12.62
C ILE A 92 11.60 21.00 -11.48
N ASN A 93 12.89 21.35 -11.47
CA ASN A 93 13.45 22.26 -10.48
C ASN A 93 12.78 23.64 -10.49
N PHE A 94 12.45 24.16 -11.68
CA PHE A 94 11.70 25.40 -11.80
C PHE A 94 10.29 25.26 -11.20
N ILE A 95 9.56 24.20 -11.56
CA ILE A 95 8.22 23.92 -11.04
C ILE A 95 8.23 23.80 -9.52
N LEU A 96 9.17 23.05 -8.95
CA LEU A 96 9.30 22.89 -7.49
C LEU A 96 9.61 24.22 -6.78
N ARG A 97 10.41 25.10 -7.39
CA ARG A 97 10.70 26.43 -6.83
C ARG A 97 9.50 27.37 -6.89
N GLU A 98 8.77 27.40 -8.00
CA GLU A 98 7.54 28.19 -8.10
C GLU A 98 6.44 27.63 -7.19
N TYR A 99 6.39 26.30 -7.06
CA TYR A 99 5.51 25.57 -6.16
C TYR A 99 5.67 25.97 -4.69
N LEU A 100 6.91 26.12 -4.19
CA LEU A 100 7.16 26.55 -2.80
C LEU A 100 6.56 27.94 -2.51
N LYS A 101 6.35 28.77 -3.54
CA LYS A 101 5.74 30.10 -3.41
C LYS A 101 4.20 30.06 -3.45
N LEU A 102 3.59 29.00 -3.99
CA LEU A 102 2.14 28.88 -4.21
C LEU A 102 1.36 28.29 -3.02
N GLN A 103 1.82 28.49 -1.78
CA GLN A 103 1.28 27.75 -0.62
C GLN A 103 -0.20 28.03 -0.27
N GLU A 104 -0.84 29.08 -0.79
CA GLU A 104 -2.19 29.50 -0.33
C GLU A 104 -3.39 28.84 -1.04
N VAL A 105 -3.23 28.07 -2.13
CA VAL A 105 -4.38 27.64 -2.95
C VAL A 105 -4.85 26.19 -2.68
N PHE A 106 -4.00 25.34 -2.08
CA PHE A 106 -4.32 23.91 -1.91
C PHE A 106 -4.47 23.52 -0.45
N SER A 107 -5.70 23.11 -0.09
CA SER A 107 -6.05 22.54 1.20
C SER A 107 -5.66 21.06 1.32
N ASP A 108 -5.35 20.61 2.53
CA ASP A 108 -5.27 19.19 2.90
C ASP A 108 -6.65 18.50 3.03
N GLN A 109 -7.75 19.17 2.69
CA GLN A 109 -9.05 18.51 2.67
C GLN A 109 -9.06 17.38 1.65
N ASP A 110 -9.13 16.16 2.19
CA ASP A 110 -9.37 14.94 1.44
C ASP A 110 -10.73 15.02 0.74
N ILE A 111 -10.77 14.47 -0.47
CA ILE A 111 -12.04 14.28 -1.17
C ILE A 111 -12.75 13.14 -0.45
N PRO A 112 -13.97 13.33 0.07
CA PRO A 112 -14.67 12.28 0.79
C PRO A 112 -14.91 11.08 -0.12
N TYR A 113 -14.74 9.88 0.41
CA TYR A 113 -15.09 8.65 -0.29
C TYR A 113 -16.61 8.62 -0.53
N ILE A 114 -17.04 8.15 -1.71
CA ILE A 114 -18.46 7.86 -1.98
C ILE A 114 -18.96 6.71 -1.10
N GLU A 115 -18.11 5.71 -0.87
CA GLU A 115 -18.41 4.57 0.00
C GLU A 115 -18.26 4.98 1.48
N ASP A 116 -19.22 4.57 2.31
CA ASP A 116 -19.18 4.88 3.76
C ASP A 116 -18.74 3.68 4.61
N LYS A 117 -18.42 2.56 3.95
CA LYS A 117 -18.02 1.30 4.57
C LYS A 117 -16.60 0.91 4.23
N ILE A 118 -16.01 0.07 5.06
CA ILE A 118 -14.79 -0.67 4.74
C ILE A 118 -15.03 -2.18 4.90
N ARG A 119 -14.68 -2.95 3.86
CA ARG A 119 -14.71 -4.41 3.88
C ARG A 119 -13.31 -4.94 4.15
N ILE A 120 -13.16 -5.86 5.11
CA ILE A 120 -11.90 -6.54 5.39
C ILE A 120 -11.86 -7.89 4.68
N ASP A 121 -10.95 -8.03 3.73
CA ASP A 121 -10.78 -9.24 2.91
C ASP A 121 -9.69 -10.15 3.47
N TYR A 122 -8.73 -9.59 4.21
CA TYR A 122 -7.65 -10.36 4.83
C TYR A 122 -7.12 -9.65 6.09
N LEU A 123 -6.80 -10.45 7.11
CA LEU A 123 -6.14 -10.02 8.35
C LEU A 123 -4.91 -10.88 8.58
N GLY A 124 -3.76 -10.24 8.79
CA GLY A 124 -2.56 -10.92 9.26
C GLY A 124 -1.93 -10.24 10.46
N LEU A 125 -1.30 -11.04 11.32
CA LEU A 125 -0.51 -10.60 12.46
C LEU A 125 0.85 -11.27 12.36
N SER A 126 1.91 -10.48 12.45
CA SER A 126 3.28 -10.99 12.52
C SER A 126 4.05 -10.46 13.72
N PHE A 127 5.11 -11.19 14.08
CA PHE A 127 6.10 -10.77 15.06
C PHE A 127 7.47 -10.79 14.37
N LYS A 128 8.12 -9.64 14.24
CA LYS A 128 9.44 -9.54 13.56
C LYS A 128 9.49 -10.28 12.21
N SER A 129 8.48 -10.05 11.36
CA SER A 129 8.33 -10.70 10.04
C SER A 129 8.12 -12.23 10.09
N ILE A 130 7.62 -12.73 11.22
CA ILE A 130 7.12 -14.10 11.34
C ILE A 130 5.60 -14.01 11.45
N GLY A 131 4.89 -14.41 10.40
CA GLY A 131 3.43 -14.54 10.41
C GLY A 131 2.97 -15.51 11.50
N VAL A 132 2.20 -15.01 12.47
CA VAL A 132 1.63 -15.80 13.57
C VAL A 132 0.12 -16.01 13.41
N ILE A 133 -0.55 -15.12 12.69
CA ILE A 133 -1.96 -15.25 12.31
C ILE A 133 -2.11 -14.79 10.87
N SER A 134 -2.89 -15.53 10.09
CA SER A 134 -3.33 -15.17 8.75
C SER A 134 -4.77 -15.65 8.61
N ILE A 135 -5.66 -14.77 8.16
CA ILE A 135 -7.09 -15.04 8.02
C ILE A 135 -7.55 -14.43 6.70
N LEU A 136 -7.88 -15.27 5.73
CA LEU A 136 -8.55 -14.86 4.50
C LEU A 136 -10.08 -14.86 4.70
N LEU A 137 -10.73 -13.76 4.36
CA LEU A 137 -12.14 -13.47 4.65
C LEU A 137 -12.95 -13.32 3.36
N GLY A 138 -13.10 -14.43 2.64
CA GLY A 138 -13.84 -14.51 1.38
C GLY A 138 -12.95 -14.88 0.20
N ASP A 139 -13.48 -14.73 -1.00
CA ASP A 139 -12.85 -15.15 -2.27
C ASP A 139 -12.60 -13.97 -3.22
N GLU A 140 -12.79 -12.74 -2.75
CA GLU A 140 -12.64 -11.51 -3.53
C GLU A 140 -11.18 -11.23 -3.95
N LEU A 141 -10.23 -11.87 -3.28
CA LEU A 141 -8.81 -11.77 -3.57
C LEU A 141 -8.37 -12.87 -4.53
N ASN A 142 -7.93 -12.45 -5.71
CA ASN A 142 -7.39 -13.37 -6.70
C ASN A 142 -5.93 -13.74 -6.35
N VAL A 143 -5.77 -14.71 -5.45
CA VAL A 143 -4.46 -15.23 -5.04
C VAL A 143 -4.14 -16.46 -5.85
N GLU A 144 -3.19 -16.32 -6.77
CA GLU A 144 -2.63 -17.45 -7.52
C GLU A 144 -1.74 -18.30 -6.60
N VAL A 145 -2.02 -19.60 -6.58
CA VAL A 145 -1.26 -20.60 -5.84
C VAL A 145 -0.51 -21.49 -6.84
N PRO A 146 0.81 -21.72 -6.67
CA PRO A 146 1.54 -22.60 -7.56
C PRO A 146 1.12 -24.07 -7.34
N GLY A 147 0.79 -24.75 -8.43
CA GLY A 147 0.40 -26.17 -8.43
C GLY A 147 -1.11 -26.40 -8.25
N GLU A 148 -1.51 -27.66 -8.39
CA GLU A 148 -2.88 -28.11 -8.17
C GLU A 148 -3.00 -28.65 -6.74
N ILE A 149 -3.80 -27.98 -5.91
CA ILE A 149 -4.11 -28.42 -4.54
C ILE A 149 -5.56 -28.87 -4.53
N GLU A 150 -5.79 -30.17 -4.34
CA GLU A 150 -7.14 -30.74 -4.34
C GLU A 150 -7.89 -30.44 -3.03
N ASN A 151 -7.18 -30.33 -1.90
CA ASN A 151 -7.77 -30.08 -0.60
C ASN A 151 -8.10 -28.58 -0.41
N PRO A 152 -9.38 -28.19 -0.23
CA PRO A 152 -9.76 -26.79 -0.06
C PRO A 152 -9.15 -26.12 1.18
N GLU A 153 -8.93 -26.87 2.27
CA GLU A 153 -8.33 -26.31 3.50
C GLU A 153 -6.85 -26.01 3.29
N GLU A 154 -6.10 -26.92 2.66
CA GLU A 154 -4.70 -26.70 2.31
C GLU A 154 -4.54 -25.55 1.30
N LEU A 155 -5.46 -25.44 0.34
CA LEU A 155 -5.48 -24.33 -0.61
C LEU A 155 -5.68 -22.98 0.12
N LEU A 156 -6.60 -22.93 1.08
CA LEU A 156 -6.83 -21.73 1.90
C LEU A 156 -5.59 -21.35 2.71
N GLU A 157 -4.97 -22.31 3.40
CA GLU A 157 -3.75 -22.08 4.18
C GLU A 157 -2.59 -21.61 3.29
N MET A 158 -2.48 -22.16 2.07
CA MET A 158 -1.48 -21.74 1.11
C MET A 158 -1.72 -20.31 0.62
N LYS A 159 -2.97 -19.94 0.29
CA LYS A 159 -3.35 -18.56 -0.06
C LYS A 159 -3.01 -17.59 1.07
N GLU A 160 -3.39 -17.93 2.30
CA GLU A 160 -3.08 -17.15 3.51
C GLU A 160 -1.57 -16.95 3.67
N SER A 161 -0.78 -18.00 3.49
CA SER A 161 0.69 -17.97 3.61
C SER A 161 1.35 -17.12 2.53
N ILE A 162 0.90 -17.25 1.27
CA ILE A 162 1.40 -16.45 0.14
C ILE A 162 1.07 -14.97 0.36
N LEU A 163 -0.14 -14.64 0.79
CA LEU A 163 -0.53 -13.26 1.09
C LEU A 163 0.35 -12.65 2.18
N THR A 164 0.52 -13.36 3.30
CA THR A 164 1.41 -12.93 4.39
C THR A 164 2.81 -12.62 3.87
N ALA A 165 3.43 -13.59 3.18
CA ALA A 165 4.80 -13.45 2.70
C ALA A 165 4.94 -12.28 1.73
N LYS A 166 3.98 -12.10 0.82
CA LYS A 166 3.98 -10.98 -0.12
C LYS A 166 3.84 -9.64 0.61
N ILE A 167 2.92 -9.52 1.58
CA ILE A 167 2.73 -8.30 2.38
C ILE A 167 3.99 -7.94 3.18
N GLU A 168 4.62 -8.93 3.81
CA GLU A 168 5.85 -8.72 4.57
C GLU A 168 7.02 -8.32 3.66
N ALA A 169 7.13 -8.92 2.48
CA ALA A 169 8.12 -8.52 1.48
C ALA A 169 7.92 -7.07 1.02
N ILE A 170 6.67 -6.61 0.91
CA ILE A 170 6.37 -5.20 0.60
C ILE A 170 6.87 -4.29 1.72
N ALA A 171 6.46 -4.57 2.95
CA ALA A 171 6.85 -3.75 4.10
C ALA A 171 8.38 -3.67 4.25
N ALA A 172 9.06 -4.80 4.12
CA ALA A 172 10.51 -4.88 4.19
C ALA A 172 11.20 -4.11 3.06
N ASN A 173 10.72 -4.24 1.81
CA ASN A 173 11.27 -3.51 0.67
C ASN A 173 11.01 -2.00 0.79
N THR A 174 9.84 -1.58 1.25
CA THR A 174 9.54 -0.17 1.50
C THR A 174 10.49 0.39 2.55
N MET A 175 10.56 -0.27 3.72
CA MET A 175 11.45 0.16 4.81
C MET A 175 12.93 0.19 4.38
N GLY A 176 13.38 -0.80 3.61
CA GLY A 176 14.76 -0.86 3.12
C GLY A 176 15.12 0.22 2.08
N ASN A 177 14.15 0.76 1.34
CA ASN A 177 14.38 1.78 0.32
C ASN A 177 14.07 3.20 0.80
N THR A 178 13.17 3.37 1.78
CA THR A 178 12.72 4.69 2.23
C THR A 178 13.05 4.99 3.69
N GLU A 179 13.62 4.04 4.43
CA GLU A 179 13.87 4.16 5.89
C GLU A 179 12.59 4.50 6.69
N ALA A 180 11.42 4.19 6.13
CA ALA A 180 10.12 4.53 6.68
C ALA A 180 9.16 3.35 6.57
N MET A 181 8.31 3.17 7.59
CA MET A 181 7.32 2.10 7.60
C MET A 181 6.07 2.54 6.83
N PRO A 182 5.53 1.73 5.89
CA PRO A 182 4.23 2.04 5.31
C PRO A 182 3.16 2.00 6.40
N LYS A 183 2.34 3.05 6.50
CA LYS A 183 1.09 3.04 7.29
C LYS A 183 -0.06 2.47 6.48
N TRP A 184 -0.14 2.86 5.21
CA TRP A 184 -1.06 2.25 4.25
C TRP A 184 -0.59 2.47 2.82
N ILE A 185 -0.99 1.55 1.93
CA ILE A 185 -0.79 1.60 0.49
C ILE A 185 -2.16 1.47 -0.15
N ALA A 186 -2.50 2.37 -1.08
CA ALA A 186 -3.77 2.40 -1.78
C ALA A 186 -3.59 2.10 -3.27
N VAL A 187 -4.39 1.17 -3.79
CA VAL A 187 -4.61 1.02 -5.23
C VAL A 187 -6.01 1.44 -5.59
N LYS A 188 -6.13 1.98 -6.79
CA LYS A 188 -7.39 2.34 -7.41
C LYS A 188 -7.91 1.15 -8.19
N LEU A 189 -9.13 0.70 -7.86
CA LEU A 189 -9.85 -0.34 -8.59
C LEU A 189 -10.78 0.25 -9.66
N GLY A 190 -11.24 1.49 -9.46
CA GLY A 190 -12.17 2.17 -10.35
C GLY A 190 -12.41 3.63 -9.96
N PHE A 191 -13.50 4.23 -10.44
CA PHE A 191 -13.86 5.59 -10.05
C PHE A 191 -14.24 5.62 -8.56
N GLN A 192 -13.36 6.22 -7.75
CA GLN A 192 -13.49 6.30 -6.28
C GLN A 192 -13.61 4.96 -5.53
N ASN A 193 -13.30 3.84 -6.19
CA ASN A 193 -13.17 2.54 -5.52
C ASN A 193 -11.69 2.23 -5.30
N TYR A 194 -11.35 1.87 -4.06
CA TYR A 194 -9.98 1.68 -3.60
C TYR A 194 -9.85 0.42 -2.76
N ARG A 195 -8.69 -0.22 -2.90
CA ARG A 195 -8.22 -1.26 -1.99
C ARG A 195 -6.97 -0.78 -1.27
N PHE A 196 -6.86 -1.15 -0.01
CA PHE A 196 -5.81 -0.71 0.90
C PHE A 196 -5.11 -1.92 1.50
N LEU A 197 -3.79 -1.83 1.56
CA LEU A 197 -2.97 -2.59 2.48
C LEU A 197 -2.58 -1.66 3.63
N THR A 198 -3.05 -1.92 4.84
CA THR A 198 -2.75 -1.10 6.01
C THR A 198 -1.84 -1.84 6.97
N PHE A 199 -1.04 -1.09 7.73
CA PHE A 199 -0.12 -1.63 8.73
C PHE A 199 -0.33 -0.89 10.05
N GLN A 200 -0.35 -1.64 11.14
CA GLN A 200 -0.44 -1.12 12.50
C GLN A 200 0.59 -1.82 13.36
N GLN A 201 1.54 -1.05 13.88
CA GLN A 201 2.53 -1.53 14.82
C GLN A 201 1.91 -1.60 16.22
N TYR A 202 2.04 -2.75 16.85
CA TYR A 202 1.70 -3.00 18.25
C TYR A 202 2.97 -3.03 19.10
N GLN A 203 2.79 -3.06 20.42
CA GLN A 203 3.90 -3.23 21.35
C GLN A 203 4.65 -4.53 21.06
N LYS A 204 5.93 -4.60 21.46
CA LYS A 204 6.74 -5.82 21.41
C LYS A 204 6.90 -6.38 19.99
N ASP A 205 7.06 -5.49 19.01
CA ASP A 205 7.40 -5.83 17.62
C ASP A 205 6.35 -6.68 16.88
N TYR A 206 5.08 -6.58 17.30
CA TYR A 206 3.97 -7.14 16.53
C TYR A 206 3.47 -6.14 15.48
N PHE A 207 3.09 -6.66 14.31
CA PHE A 207 2.53 -5.90 13.22
C PHE A 207 1.23 -6.55 12.76
N LEU A 208 0.15 -5.77 12.84
CA LEU A 208 -1.15 -6.12 12.28
C LEU A 208 -1.24 -5.50 10.90
N TYR A 209 -1.71 -6.26 9.91
CA TYR A 209 -1.95 -5.75 8.59
C TYR A 209 -3.29 -6.24 8.04
N PHE A 210 -3.96 -5.35 7.31
CA PHE A 210 -5.24 -5.63 6.68
C PHE A 210 -5.15 -5.43 5.18
N LEU A 211 -5.82 -6.32 4.44
CA LEU A 211 -6.25 -6.04 3.09
C LEU A 211 -7.73 -5.70 3.12
N SER A 212 -8.08 -4.53 2.59
CA SER A 212 -9.43 -3.97 2.76
C SER A 212 -9.87 -3.13 1.56
N GLU A 213 -11.17 -3.07 1.30
CA GLU A 213 -11.77 -2.32 0.19
C GLU A 213 -12.80 -1.31 0.72
N GLY A 214 -12.88 -0.11 0.12
CA GLY A 214 -13.89 0.89 0.45
C GLY A 214 -13.32 2.19 1.01
N ASN A 215 -13.71 2.56 2.23
CA ASN A 215 -13.36 3.83 2.86
C ASN A 215 -12.30 3.67 3.96
N LEU A 216 -11.08 4.13 3.67
CA LEU A 216 -9.96 4.04 4.60
C LEU A 216 -10.21 4.74 5.94
N ASP A 217 -11.06 5.77 6.00
CA ASP A 217 -11.33 6.52 7.23
C ASP A 217 -11.98 5.64 8.31
N LYS A 218 -12.59 4.52 7.90
CA LYS A 218 -13.22 3.55 8.79
C LYS A 218 -12.21 2.56 9.40
N ILE A 219 -10.98 2.48 8.91
CA ILE A 219 -9.99 1.50 9.39
C ILE A 219 -9.69 1.64 10.89
N MET A 220 -9.68 2.87 11.42
CA MET A 220 -9.47 3.11 12.84
C MET A 220 -10.58 2.51 13.71
N ASN A 221 -11.82 2.48 13.20
CA ASN A 221 -12.94 1.84 13.89
C ASN A 221 -12.79 0.32 13.91
N VAL A 222 -12.24 -0.26 12.83
CA VAL A 222 -11.92 -1.69 12.76
C VAL A 222 -10.80 -2.02 13.75
N GLU A 223 -9.70 -1.26 13.73
CA GLU A 223 -8.57 -1.42 14.65
C GLU A 223 -9.05 -1.35 16.12
N ALA A 224 -9.89 -0.37 16.47
CA ALA A 224 -10.43 -0.21 17.82
C ALA A 224 -11.32 -1.39 18.26
N GLN A 225 -12.13 -1.96 17.37
CA GLN A 225 -12.97 -3.12 17.68
C GLN A 225 -12.15 -4.40 17.85
N LEU A 226 -11.04 -4.54 17.11
CA LEU A 226 -10.16 -5.71 17.20
C LEU A 226 -9.14 -5.62 18.34
N GLN A 227 -8.82 -4.41 18.81
CA GLN A 227 -7.81 -4.16 19.82
C GLN A 227 -7.95 -5.01 21.10
N PRO A 228 -9.15 -5.19 21.71
CA PRO A 228 -9.31 -6.02 22.90
C PRO A 228 -8.90 -7.49 22.69
N PHE A 229 -9.07 -8.01 21.47
CA PHE A 229 -8.69 -9.38 21.11
C PHE A 229 -7.17 -9.48 20.89
N ILE A 230 -6.61 -8.54 20.13
CA ILE A 230 -5.19 -8.55 19.72
C ILE A 230 -4.25 -8.30 20.91
N GLU A 231 -4.59 -7.37 21.82
CA GLU A 231 -3.76 -7.04 22.98
C GLU A 231 -3.55 -8.25 23.91
N HIS A 232 -4.55 -9.12 24.04
CA HIS A 232 -4.42 -10.33 24.85
C HIS A 232 -3.34 -11.28 24.32
N GLY A 233 -3.18 -11.36 22.99
CA GLY A 233 -2.18 -12.20 22.33
C GLY A 233 -0.81 -11.55 22.16
N THR A 234 -0.75 -10.21 22.13
CA THR A 234 0.47 -9.43 21.88
C THR A 234 1.12 -8.87 23.15
N ASN A 235 0.55 -9.15 24.32
CA ASN A 235 1.08 -8.73 25.62
C ASN A 235 2.43 -9.35 26.01
N LYS A 236 2.99 -10.28 25.23
CA LYS A 236 4.32 -10.90 25.45
C LYS A 236 5.00 -11.13 24.09
N PRO A 237 6.34 -11.06 24.02
CA PRO A 237 7.06 -11.40 22.79
C PRO A 237 6.77 -12.84 22.37
N PHE A 238 6.75 -13.09 21.06
CA PHE A 238 6.51 -14.43 20.54
C PHE A 238 7.65 -15.36 20.94
N SER A 239 7.31 -16.51 21.53
CA SER A 239 8.26 -17.51 22.03
C SER A 239 8.30 -18.80 21.21
N GLY A 240 7.69 -18.81 20.01
CA GLY A 240 7.55 -20.01 19.18
C GLY A 240 6.31 -20.87 19.51
N ASN A 241 5.53 -20.52 20.55
CA ASN A 241 4.30 -21.24 20.88
C ASN A 241 3.09 -20.65 20.15
N LEU A 242 2.59 -21.37 19.13
CA LEU A 242 1.44 -20.95 18.33
C LEU A 242 0.08 -21.18 19.01
N ARG A 243 -0.01 -21.96 20.11
CA ARG A 243 -1.32 -22.30 20.72
C ARG A 243 -2.17 -21.08 21.11
N PRO A 244 -1.61 -20.01 21.73
CA PRO A 244 -2.38 -18.81 22.03
C PRO A 244 -2.87 -18.09 20.76
N PHE A 245 -2.04 -18.08 19.71
CA PHE A 245 -2.36 -17.45 18.42
C PHE A 245 -3.41 -18.22 17.64
N ASN A 246 -3.41 -19.56 17.69
CA ASN A 246 -4.44 -20.38 17.07
C ASN A 246 -5.82 -20.14 17.72
N ARG A 247 -5.87 -19.98 19.06
CA ARG A 247 -7.10 -19.61 19.76
C ARG A 247 -7.58 -18.23 19.33
N LEU A 248 -6.67 -17.25 19.28
CA LEU A 248 -6.97 -15.89 18.82
C LEU A 248 -7.44 -15.88 17.36
N LYS A 249 -6.77 -16.62 16.46
CA LYS A 249 -7.14 -16.81 15.05
C LYS A 249 -8.59 -17.27 14.92
N ASN A 250 -8.98 -18.29 15.68
CA ASN A 250 -10.35 -18.81 15.66
C ASN A 250 -11.38 -17.78 16.12
N THR A 251 -11.11 -17.07 17.23
CA THR A 251 -11.98 -16.00 17.73
C THR A 251 -12.15 -14.88 16.71
N LEU A 252 -11.05 -14.42 16.10
CA LEU A 252 -11.06 -13.38 15.09
C LEU A 252 -11.80 -13.82 13.82
N LYS A 253 -11.59 -15.06 13.37
CA LYS A 253 -12.26 -15.64 12.21
C LYS A 253 -13.77 -15.72 12.42
N GLU A 254 -14.23 -16.13 13.61
CA GLU A 254 -15.66 -16.15 13.93
C GLU A 254 -16.27 -14.75 13.98
N TYR A 255 -15.57 -13.79 14.58
CA TYR A 255 -16.03 -12.41 14.68
C TYR A 255 -16.12 -11.75 13.30
N LEU A 256 -15.06 -11.80 12.50
CA LEU A 256 -15.02 -11.21 11.16
C LEU A 256 -15.89 -11.96 10.16
N GLY A 257 -16.14 -13.25 10.36
CA GLY A 257 -17.13 -14.00 9.60
C GLY A 257 -18.57 -13.49 9.78
N LYS A 258 -18.87 -12.84 10.92
CA LYS A 258 -20.18 -12.20 11.18
C LYS A 258 -20.21 -10.73 10.73
N THR A 259 -19.08 -10.04 10.85
CA THR A 259 -18.97 -8.61 10.55
C THR A 259 -17.65 -8.34 9.81
N ARG A 260 -17.66 -8.48 8.48
CA ARG A 260 -16.51 -8.11 7.62
C ARG A 260 -16.64 -6.73 6.99
N GLU A 261 -17.83 -6.14 7.01
CA GLU A 261 -18.11 -4.76 6.58
C GLU A 261 -18.35 -3.88 7.81
N PHE A 262 -17.67 -2.75 7.87
CA PHE A 262 -17.70 -1.79 8.98
C PHE A 262 -18.06 -0.39 8.50
#